data_AF-A0A965VVZ2-F1
#
_entry.id   AF-A0A965VVZ2-F1
#
_cell.length_a   1.000
_cell.length_b   1.000
_cell.length_c   1.000
_cell.angle_alpha   90.00
_cell.angle_beta   90.00
_cell.angle_gamma   90.00
#
_symmetry.space_group_name_H-M   'P 1'
#
loop_
_entity.id
_entity.type
_entity.pdbx_description
1 polymer ?
#
loop_
_entity_poly.entity_id
_entity_poly.type
_entity_poly.pdbx_seq_one_letter_code
_entity_poly.pdbx_strand_id
1 'polypeptide(L)'
;MPNNTKITTAIIAIAVISTALTACGNIKTTAPEVNPTDMPKGPGLLSGESGNLLDAFKRDNAEGQAGGNIGVNIFLWRASLESISFMPIQQADSNGGVIATDWYSAPEAPSERVRANILILGKSLRPDALKVNLFKQTKASDGKWADAPANPATTRALEDAILTKARALRVQSLSTK
;
A
#
# COMPACT_ATOMS: atom_id res chain seq x y z
N MET A 1 8.30 -52.80 -16.73
CA MET A 1 6.98 -52.15 -16.76
C MET A 1 6.53 -51.89 -15.32
N PRO A 2 6.69 -50.68 -14.77
CA PRO A 2 6.17 -50.35 -13.44
C PRO A 2 4.72 -49.81 -13.49
N ASN A 3 4.01 -50.09 -12.40
CA ASN A 3 2.57 -50.26 -12.19
C ASN A 3 1.77 -48.94 -12.11
N ASN A 4 0.63 -48.85 -12.81
CA ASN A 4 -0.25 -47.68 -12.98
C ASN A 4 -1.47 -47.63 -12.03
N THR A 5 -1.53 -48.54 -11.06
CA THR A 5 -2.70 -48.78 -10.19
C THR A 5 -2.91 -47.70 -9.11
N LYS A 6 -1.92 -46.83 -8.85
CA LYS A 6 -2.06 -45.75 -7.85
C LYS A 6 -2.72 -44.48 -8.40
N ILE A 7 -2.71 -44.30 -9.73
CA ILE A 7 -3.21 -43.07 -10.36
C ILE A 7 -4.74 -43.10 -10.47
N THR A 8 -5.33 -44.27 -10.68
CA THR A 8 -6.79 -44.44 -10.80
C THR A 8 -7.52 -44.28 -9.47
N THR A 9 -6.92 -44.65 -8.34
CA THR A 9 -7.56 -44.45 -7.01
C THR A 9 -7.59 -42.98 -6.59
N ALA A 10 -6.63 -42.16 -7.03
CA ALA A 10 -6.57 -40.74 -6.68
C ALA A 10 -7.66 -39.89 -7.36
N ILE A 11 -8.12 -40.30 -8.55
CA ILE A 11 -9.13 -39.56 -9.32
C ILE A 11 -10.53 -39.70 -8.70
N ILE A 12 -10.81 -40.82 -8.03
CA ILE A 12 -12.12 -41.07 -7.38
C ILE A 12 -12.27 -40.27 -6.08
N ALA A 13 -11.17 -39.86 -5.44
CA ALA A 13 -11.21 -39.08 -4.19
C ALA A 13 -11.53 -37.59 -4.39
N ILE A 14 -11.48 -37.06 -5.61
CA ILE A 14 -11.70 -35.62 -5.88
C ILE A 14 -13.18 -35.29 -6.17
N ALA A 15 -14.02 -36.30 -6.44
CA ALA A 15 -15.41 -36.10 -6.85
C ALA A 15 -16.44 -35.99 -5.70
N VAL A 16 -16.02 -35.89 -4.44
CA VAL A 16 -16.94 -35.93 -3.27
C VAL A 16 -17.01 -34.62 -2.47
N ILE A 17 -16.21 -33.60 -2.78
CA ILE A 17 -16.20 -32.32 -2.02
C ILE A 17 -17.10 -31.27 -2.70
N SER A 18 -18.31 -31.65 -3.10
CA SER A 18 -19.28 -30.75 -3.74
C SER A 18 -20.67 -30.95 -3.17
N THR A 19 -20.85 -30.73 -1.87
CA THR A 19 -22.16 -30.37 -1.29
C THR A 19 -21.97 -29.58 0.00
N ALA A 20 -22.89 -28.63 0.23
CA ALA A 20 -23.09 -27.78 1.40
C ALA A 20 -22.36 -26.40 1.44
N LEU A 21 -22.71 -25.52 0.48
CA LEU A 21 -22.90 -24.09 0.80
C LEU A 21 -24.40 -23.84 0.95
N THR A 22 -24.91 -23.85 2.18
CA THR A 22 -26.23 -23.28 2.49
C THR A 22 -26.24 -22.78 3.92
N ALA A 23 -25.99 -21.47 4.08
CA ALA A 23 -26.38 -20.73 5.27
C ALA A 23 -26.54 -19.24 4.90
N CYS A 24 -27.71 -18.88 4.37
CA CYS A 24 -28.17 -17.49 4.40
C CYS A 24 -28.74 -17.23 5.79
N GLY A 25 -27.93 -16.63 6.66
CA GLY A 25 -28.37 -16.16 7.98
C GLY A 25 -29.27 -14.93 7.83
N ASN A 26 -30.50 -15.05 8.33
CA ASN A 26 -31.50 -13.99 8.37
C ASN A 26 -31.17 -13.01 9.51
N ILE A 27 -30.52 -11.87 9.22
CA ILE A 27 -30.20 -10.85 10.22
C ILE A 27 -31.40 -9.90 10.33
N LYS A 28 -32.16 -10.02 11.42
CA LYS A 28 -33.13 -8.99 11.85
C LYS A 28 -32.36 -7.79 12.36
N THR A 29 -32.25 -6.74 11.54
CA THR A 29 -31.82 -5.42 11.99
C THR A 29 -32.95 -4.78 12.79
N THR A 30 -32.95 -4.98 14.11
CA THR A 30 -33.61 -4.04 15.02
C THR A 30 -32.72 -2.81 15.11
N ALA A 31 -33.12 -1.73 14.42
CA ALA A 31 -32.52 -0.43 14.63
C ALA A 31 -32.81 0.02 16.07
N PRO A 32 -31.82 0.54 16.82
CA PRO A 32 -32.11 1.22 18.07
C PRO A 32 -32.86 2.52 17.73
N GLU A 33 -33.99 2.73 18.39
CA GLU A 33 -34.68 4.02 18.35
C GLU A 33 -33.80 5.06 19.06
N VAL A 34 -33.18 5.94 18.27
CA VAL A 34 -32.37 7.03 18.79
C VAL A 34 -33.31 8.18 19.14
N ASN A 35 -33.54 8.37 20.44
CA ASN A 35 -34.30 9.49 20.97
C ASN A 35 -33.54 10.80 20.64
N PRO A 36 -34.16 11.82 20.00
CA PRO A 36 -33.45 13.00 19.50
C PRO A 36 -32.81 13.93 20.56
N THR A 37 -32.88 13.59 21.85
CA THR A 37 -32.48 14.49 22.94
C THR A 37 -31.07 14.27 23.48
N ASP A 38 -30.38 13.17 23.14
CA ASP A 38 -29.01 12.91 23.63
C ASP A 38 -27.95 13.22 22.57
N MET A 39 -27.77 14.50 22.26
CA MET A 39 -26.62 14.98 21.50
C MET A 39 -25.54 15.49 22.46
N PRO A 40 -24.34 14.90 22.51
CA PRO A 40 -23.23 15.50 23.26
C PRO A 40 -22.85 16.80 22.56
N LYS A 41 -22.88 17.90 23.32
CA LYS A 41 -22.46 19.23 22.88
C LYS A 41 -20.98 19.18 22.47
N GLY A 42 -20.74 19.05 21.17
CA GLY A 42 -19.43 19.29 20.56
C GLY A 42 -18.97 20.73 20.85
N PRO A 43 -17.65 20.98 20.86
CA PRO A 43 -17.08 22.21 21.36
C PRO A 43 -17.58 23.40 20.53
N GLY A 44 -18.04 24.42 21.25
CA GLY A 44 -18.71 25.59 20.70
C GLY A 44 -17.88 26.27 19.61
N LEU A 45 -18.42 26.26 18.39
CA LEU A 45 -17.91 27.00 17.25
C LEU A 45 -18.61 28.35 17.13
N LEU A 46 -18.85 29.07 18.23
CA LEU A 46 -19.39 30.44 18.19
C LEU A 46 -18.84 31.23 19.38
N SER A 47 -17.55 31.52 19.34
CA SER A 47 -16.99 32.59 20.15
C SER A 47 -15.79 33.21 19.44
N GLY A 48 -16.00 34.43 18.93
CA GLY A 48 -14.93 35.41 18.77
C GLY A 48 -14.22 35.43 17.42
N GLU A 49 -14.49 36.52 16.69
CA GLU A 49 -13.56 37.18 15.78
C GLU A 49 -13.38 36.59 14.36
N SER A 50 -14.13 37.19 13.43
CA SER A 50 -13.84 37.34 11.99
C SER A 50 -13.03 36.22 11.31
N GLY A 51 -13.67 35.08 11.06
CA GLY A 51 -13.18 34.07 10.13
C GLY A 51 -14.29 33.70 9.16
N ASN A 52 -14.07 33.92 7.86
CA ASN A 52 -15.05 33.65 6.81
C ASN A 52 -15.50 32.18 6.87
N LEU A 53 -16.79 31.92 7.05
CA LEU A 53 -17.35 30.55 7.07
C LEU A 53 -17.00 29.77 5.77
N LEU A 54 -16.86 30.48 4.65
CA LEU A 54 -16.40 29.92 3.38
C LEU A 54 -14.97 29.35 3.43
N ASP A 55 -14.09 29.87 4.28
CA ASP A 55 -12.71 29.37 4.41
C ASP A 55 -12.65 28.05 5.19
N ALA A 56 -13.59 27.84 6.13
CA ALA A 56 -13.76 26.55 6.79
C ALA A 56 -14.25 25.48 5.81
N PHE A 57 -15.24 25.80 4.97
CA PHE A 57 -15.74 24.88 3.94
C PHE A 57 -14.71 24.60 2.84
N LYS A 58 -13.87 25.58 2.46
CA LYS A 58 -12.77 25.35 1.48
C LYS A 58 -11.67 24.45 2.03
N ARG A 59 -11.46 24.43 3.36
CA ARG A 59 -10.42 23.62 3.98
C ARG A 59 -10.78 22.13 4.01
N ASP A 60 -12.05 21.80 4.23
CA ASP A 60 -12.54 20.41 4.16
C ASP A 60 -12.58 19.87 2.73
N ASN A 61 -12.87 20.72 1.74
CA ASN A 61 -12.87 20.33 0.32
C ASN A 61 -11.46 20.16 -0.29
N ALA A 62 -10.39 20.50 0.44
CA ALA A 62 -9.01 20.27 -0.02
C ALA A 62 -8.47 18.87 0.35
N GLU A 63 -9.13 18.11 1.23
CA GLU A 63 -8.63 16.82 1.71
C GLU A 63 -9.44 15.57 1.30
N GLY A 64 -10.62 15.72 0.72
CA GLY A 64 -11.42 14.56 0.34
C GLY A 64 -12.40 14.83 -0.78
N GLN A 65 -12.34 13.94 -1.79
CA GLN A 65 -13.46 13.46 -2.58
C GLN A 65 -13.63 14.03 -4.00
N ALA A 66 -13.07 13.30 -4.97
CA ALA A 66 -13.66 13.12 -6.29
C ALA A 66 -13.18 11.79 -6.91
N GLY A 67 -14.10 10.82 -7.02
CA GLY A 67 -14.11 9.69 -7.98
C GLY A 67 -12.93 8.71 -8.03
N GLY A 68 -13.15 7.47 -7.58
CA GLY A 68 -12.49 6.24 -8.08
C GLY A 68 -10.97 6.05 -7.87
N ASN A 69 -10.21 7.12 -7.61
CA ASN A 69 -8.77 7.06 -7.39
C ASN A 69 -8.49 6.94 -5.89
N ILE A 70 -7.71 5.93 -5.51
CA ILE A 70 -7.07 5.90 -4.20
C ILE A 70 -6.24 7.19 -4.16
N GLY A 71 -6.64 8.16 -3.35
CA GLY A 71 -5.95 9.44 -3.36
C GLY A 71 -4.52 9.25 -2.86
N VAL A 72 -3.57 9.14 -3.77
CA VAL A 72 -2.14 8.96 -3.47
C VAL A 72 -1.54 10.31 -3.08
N ASN A 73 -0.71 10.35 -2.03
CA ASN A 73 0.03 11.56 -1.71
C ASN A 73 1.13 11.83 -2.77
N ILE A 74 1.06 12.98 -3.45
CA ILE A 74 2.00 13.35 -4.51
C ILE A 74 3.46 13.43 -4.04
N PHE A 75 3.71 13.81 -2.78
CA PHE A 75 5.07 13.88 -2.23
C PHE A 75 5.62 12.48 -1.94
N LEU A 76 4.81 11.55 -1.44
CA LEU A 76 5.22 10.15 -1.31
C LEU A 76 5.54 9.56 -2.69
N TRP A 77 4.66 9.77 -3.67
CA TRP A 77 4.86 9.28 -5.04
C TRP A 77 6.17 9.77 -5.64
N ARG A 78 6.41 11.09 -5.60
CA ARG A 78 7.65 11.69 -6.11
C ARG A 78 8.88 11.22 -5.35
N ALA A 79 8.82 11.16 -4.02
CA ALA A 79 9.93 10.71 -3.20
C ALA A 79 10.27 9.23 -3.43
N SER A 80 9.28 8.38 -3.67
CA SER A 80 9.47 6.97 -4.01
C SER A 80 10.22 6.84 -5.33
N LEU A 81 9.75 7.50 -6.39
CA LEU A 81 10.41 7.46 -7.70
C LEU A 81 11.85 7.97 -7.66
N GLU A 82 12.10 9.06 -6.93
CA GLU A 82 13.45 9.62 -6.79
C GLU A 82 14.36 8.73 -5.91
N SER A 83 13.80 8.00 -4.95
CA SER A 83 14.59 7.09 -4.10
C SER A 83 15.01 5.82 -4.83
N ILE A 84 14.25 5.37 -5.84
CA ILE A 84 14.53 4.15 -6.60
C ILE A 84 14.99 4.42 -8.04
N SER A 85 15.34 5.66 -8.37
CA SER A 85 15.65 6.07 -9.76
C SER A 85 16.88 5.36 -10.35
N PHE A 86 17.68 4.68 -9.52
CA PHE A 86 18.80 3.85 -9.95
C PHE A 86 18.38 2.44 -10.40
N MET A 87 17.14 2.04 -10.14
CA MET A 87 16.58 0.75 -10.54
C MET A 87 15.71 0.91 -11.80
N PRO A 88 15.65 -0.08 -12.71
CA PRO A 88 14.70 -0.03 -13.82
C PRO A 88 13.26 -0.18 -13.30
N ILE A 89 12.36 0.68 -13.78
CA ILE A 89 10.93 0.61 -13.41
C ILE A 89 10.20 -0.35 -14.36
N GLN A 90 9.50 -1.31 -13.77
CA GLN A 90 8.68 -2.29 -14.47
C GLN A 90 7.23 -1.81 -14.61
N GLN A 91 6.69 -1.18 -13.56
CA GLN A 91 5.34 -0.62 -13.54
C GLN A 91 5.26 0.56 -12.58
N ALA A 92 4.53 1.60 -12.96
CA ALA A 92 4.21 2.72 -12.08
C ALA A 92 2.78 3.20 -12.36
N ASP A 93 1.86 2.98 -11.41
CA ASP A 93 0.49 3.46 -11.44
C ASP A 93 0.27 4.53 -10.34
N SER A 94 0.14 5.78 -10.77
CA SER A 94 -0.05 6.93 -9.88
C SER A 94 -1.45 7.02 -9.28
N ASN A 95 -2.45 6.40 -9.89
CA ASN A 95 -3.83 6.40 -9.39
C ASN A 95 -4.03 5.30 -8.35
N GLY A 96 -3.39 4.14 -8.55
CA GLY A 96 -3.41 3.01 -7.61
C GLY A 96 -2.35 3.11 -6.50
N GLY A 97 -1.34 3.97 -6.67
CA GLY A 97 -0.23 4.11 -5.72
C GLY A 97 0.73 2.93 -5.74
N VAL A 98 0.91 2.28 -6.88
CA VAL A 98 1.77 1.10 -7.02
C VAL A 98 2.99 1.44 -7.87
N ILE A 99 4.17 1.10 -7.37
CA ILE A 99 5.43 1.19 -8.11
C ILE A 99 6.15 -0.15 -7.97
N ALA A 100 6.51 -0.77 -9.09
CA ALA A 100 7.27 -2.01 -9.13
C ALA A 100 8.52 -1.82 -10.00
N THR A 101 9.65 -2.34 -9.51
CA THR A 101 10.91 -2.33 -10.24
C THR A 101 11.20 -3.69 -10.85
N ASP A 102 12.06 -3.70 -11.87
CA ASP A 102 12.72 -4.92 -12.30
C ASP A 102 13.85 -5.32 -11.35
N TRP A 103 14.44 -6.48 -11.61
CA TRP A 103 15.63 -6.95 -10.92
C TRP A 103 16.83 -6.06 -11.25
N TYR A 104 17.47 -5.55 -10.20
CA TYR A 104 18.68 -4.74 -10.27
C TYR A 104 19.82 -5.42 -9.50
N SER A 105 21.00 -5.49 -10.11
CA SER A 105 22.24 -5.94 -9.46
C SER A 105 23.16 -4.75 -9.29
N ALA A 106 23.62 -4.54 -8.06
CA ALA A 106 24.57 -3.49 -7.76
C ALA A 106 25.96 -3.88 -8.32
N PRO A 107 26.75 -2.95 -8.90
CA PRO A 107 28.07 -3.25 -9.44
C PRO A 107 29.03 -3.87 -8.41
N GLU A 108 28.85 -3.53 -7.13
CA GLU A 108 29.66 -4.03 -6.02
C GLU A 108 29.30 -5.48 -5.64
N ALA A 109 28.10 -5.95 -6.02
CA ALA A 109 27.57 -7.26 -5.70
C ALA A 109 26.83 -7.90 -6.89
N PRO A 110 27.54 -8.27 -7.98
CA PRO A 110 26.92 -8.80 -9.21
C PRO A 110 26.29 -10.20 -9.03
N SER A 111 26.61 -10.89 -7.94
CA SER A 111 25.98 -12.16 -7.54
C SER A 111 24.68 -11.96 -6.78
N GLU A 112 24.29 -10.71 -6.47
CA GLU A 112 23.03 -10.39 -5.83
C GLU A 112 22.17 -9.54 -6.75
N ARG A 113 20.85 -9.76 -6.70
CA ARG A 113 19.88 -8.90 -7.35
C ARG A 113 18.70 -8.63 -6.46
N VAL A 114 18.17 -7.43 -6.54
CA VAL A 114 17.04 -6.98 -5.74
C VAL A 114 15.96 -6.36 -6.64
N ARG A 115 14.70 -6.52 -6.24
CA ARG A 115 13.58 -5.77 -6.79
C ARG A 115 12.71 -5.26 -5.66
N ALA A 116 12.04 -4.14 -5.87
CA ALA A 116 11.18 -3.52 -4.89
C ALA A 116 9.76 -3.34 -5.43
N ASN A 117 8.78 -3.61 -4.57
CA ASN A 117 7.39 -3.21 -4.78
C ASN A 117 7.03 -2.19 -3.71
N ILE A 118 6.65 -0.99 -4.12
CA ILE A 118 6.26 0.11 -3.25
C ILE A 118 4.77 0.35 -3.44
N LEU A 119 4.04 0.36 -2.33
CA LEU A 119 2.62 0.66 -2.28
C LEU A 119 2.39 1.90 -1.42
N ILE A 120 1.66 2.86 -1.96
CA ILE A 120 1.24 4.08 -1.26
C ILE A 120 -0.25 3.93 -0.96
N LEU A 121 -0.55 3.74 0.31
CA LEU A 121 -1.86 3.33 0.80
C LEU A 121 -2.73 4.53 1.21
N GLY A 122 -2.12 5.71 1.41
CA GLY A 122 -2.84 6.84 1.95
C GLY A 122 -2.27 8.21 1.58
N LYS A 123 -2.95 9.24 2.09
CA LYS A 123 -2.66 10.65 1.83
C LYS A 123 -1.75 11.30 2.85
N SER A 124 -1.56 10.69 4.03
CA SER A 124 -0.75 11.27 5.11
C SER A 124 0.73 10.91 4.96
N LEU A 125 1.63 11.82 5.37
CA LEU A 125 3.08 11.56 5.41
C LEU A 125 3.51 10.76 6.65
N ARG A 126 2.92 9.58 6.81
CA ARG A 126 3.16 8.68 7.94
C ARG A 126 3.67 7.32 7.45
N PRO A 127 4.35 6.54 8.32
CA PRO A 127 4.87 5.22 7.94
C PRO A 127 3.78 4.21 7.53
N ASP A 128 2.58 4.29 8.09
CA ASP A 128 1.46 3.41 7.75
C ASP A 128 0.89 3.65 6.33
N ALA A 129 1.17 4.81 5.74
CA ALA A 129 0.71 5.17 4.40
C ALA A 129 1.64 4.70 3.28
N LEU A 130 2.77 4.06 3.62
CA LEU A 130 3.77 3.54 2.69
C LEU A 130 4.10 2.11 3.08
N LYS A 131 4.16 1.21 2.10
CA LYS A 131 4.62 -0.16 2.30
C LYS A 131 5.65 -0.52 1.24
N VAL A 132 6.82 -0.96 1.67
CA VAL A 132 7.89 -1.41 0.77
C VAL A 132 8.12 -2.89 0.98
N ASN A 133 8.00 -3.66 -0.10
CA ASN A 133 8.38 -5.07 -0.12
C ASN A 133 9.65 -5.23 -0.97
N LEU A 134 10.74 -5.65 -0.34
CA LEU A 134 12.01 -5.90 -1.03
C LEU A 134 12.19 -7.40 -1.23
N PHE A 135 12.52 -7.81 -2.44
CA PHE A 135 12.86 -9.18 -2.78
C PHE A 135 14.33 -9.25 -3.15
N LYS A 136 15.02 -10.28 -2.67
CA LYS A 136 16.43 -10.52 -2.99
C LYS A 136 16.59 -11.90 -3.60
N GLN A 137 17.45 -11.99 -4.59
CA GLN A 137 17.94 -13.25 -5.13
C GLN A 137 19.45 -13.23 -5.16
N THR A 138 20.04 -14.40 -4.91
CA THR A 138 21.49 -14.61 -4.98
C THR A 138 21.79 -15.66 -6.03
N LYS A 139 22.89 -15.48 -6.76
CA LYS A 139 23.35 -16.42 -7.78
C LYS A 139 24.10 -17.56 -7.09
N ALA A 140 23.59 -18.77 -7.24
CA ALA A 140 24.24 -19.98 -6.75
C ALA A 140 25.46 -20.35 -7.62
N SER A 141 26.30 -21.25 -7.12
CA SER A 141 27.51 -21.73 -7.82
C SER A 141 27.23 -22.40 -9.16
N ASP A 142 26.00 -22.89 -9.38
CA ASP A 142 25.54 -23.46 -10.65
C ASP A 142 25.06 -22.39 -11.65
N GLY A 143 25.17 -21.11 -11.30
CA GLY A 143 24.78 -19.97 -12.11
C GLY A 143 23.29 -19.62 -12.07
N LYS A 144 22.47 -20.37 -11.33
CA LYS A 144 21.03 -20.10 -11.20
C LYS A 144 20.75 -19.10 -10.09
N TRP A 145 19.64 -18.37 -10.24
CA TRP A 145 19.16 -17.44 -9.23
C TRP A 145 18.26 -18.18 -8.24
N ALA A 146 18.54 -18.01 -6.95
CA ALA A 146 17.72 -18.54 -5.86
C ALA A 146 17.23 -17.40 -4.96
N ASP A 147 16.01 -17.54 -4.44
CA ASP A 147 15.44 -16.58 -3.49
C ASP A 147 16.25 -16.56 -2.19
N ALA A 148 16.51 -15.36 -1.71
CA ALA A 148 17.22 -15.11 -0.46
C ALA A 148 16.43 -14.10 0.39
N PRO A 149 16.49 -14.20 1.72
CA PRO A 149 15.84 -13.22 2.58
C PRO A 149 16.45 -11.84 2.35
N ALA A 150 15.58 -10.86 2.04
CA ALA A 150 15.98 -9.45 2.03
C ALA A 150 16.26 -9.00 3.47
N ASN A 151 17.25 -8.11 3.65
CA ASN A 151 17.56 -7.58 4.96
C ASN A 151 16.43 -6.63 5.42
N PRO A 152 15.74 -6.90 6.54
CA PRO A 152 14.66 -6.05 7.03
C PRO A 152 15.13 -4.62 7.35
N ALA A 153 16.39 -4.44 7.75
CA ALA A 153 16.96 -3.12 8.00
C ALA A 153 17.06 -2.29 6.71
N THR A 154 17.38 -2.93 5.58
CA THR A 154 17.43 -2.25 4.28
C THR A 154 16.03 -1.82 3.81
N THR A 155 15.01 -2.68 4.02
CA THR A 155 13.63 -2.31 3.73
C THR A 155 13.18 -1.11 4.54
N ARG A 156 13.44 -1.10 5.86
CA ARG A 156 13.11 0.04 6.74
C ARG A 156 13.87 1.29 6.35
N ALA A 157 15.16 1.18 6.06
CA ALA A 157 15.97 2.31 5.62
C ALA A 157 15.43 2.94 4.33
N LEU A 158 14.95 2.13 3.39
CA LEU A 158 14.30 2.62 2.17
C LEU A 158 12.97 3.33 2.48
N GLU A 159 12.14 2.76 3.36
CA GLU A 159 10.90 3.42 3.82
C GLU A 159 11.18 4.78 4.47
N ASP A 160 12.15 4.83 5.38
CA ASP A 160 12.54 6.06 6.08
C ASP A 160 13.13 7.10 5.13
N ALA A 161 13.94 6.68 4.15
CA ALA A 161 14.49 7.56 3.12
C ALA A 161 13.38 8.20 2.28
N ILE A 162 12.39 7.41 1.85
CA ILE A 162 11.23 7.90 1.10
C ILE A 162 10.42 8.89 1.94
N LEU A 163 10.10 8.55 3.19
CA LEU A 163 9.32 9.43 4.08
C LEU A 163 10.05 10.75 4.36
N THR A 164 11.35 10.67 4.62
CA THR A 164 12.19 11.85 4.88
C THR A 164 12.23 12.77 3.66
N LYS A 165 12.47 12.20 2.48
CA LYS A 165 12.46 12.94 1.21
C LYS A 165 11.08 13.54 0.91
N ALA A 166 10.00 12.81 1.16
CA ALA A 166 8.64 13.32 0.97
C ALA A 166 8.33 14.53 1.87
N ARG A 167 8.77 14.49 3.14
CA ARG A 167 8.65 15.65 4.05
C ARG A 167 9.47 16.83 3.55
N ALA A 168 10.69 16.60 3.08
CA ALA A 168 11.52 17.65 2.50
C ALA A 168 10.85 18.30 1.29
N LEU A 169 10.30 17.51 0.36
CA LEU A 169 9.55 18.00 -0.80
C LEU A 169 8.32 18.82 -0.40
N ARG A 170 7.61 18.40 0.66
CA ARG A 170 6.48 19.17 1.20
C ARG A 170 6.94 20.53 1.72
N VAL A 171 8.00 20.58 2.51
CA VAL A 171 8.54 21.85 3.05
C VAL A 171 8.99 22.77 1.91
N GLN A 172 9.70 22.24 0.91
CA GLN A 172 10.13 23.02 -0.27
C GLN A 172 8.94 23.58 -1.06
N SER A 173 7.84 22.84 -1.18
CA SER A 173 6.64 23.34 -1.88
C SER A 173 5.98 24.52 -1.18
N LEU A 174 6.17 24.68 0.14
CA LEU A 174 5.64 25.78 0.92
C LEU A 174 6.51 27.03 0.85
N SER A 175 7.82 26.89 0.64
CA SER A 175 8.75 28.02 0.53
C SER A 175 8.75 28.73 -0.82
N THR A 176 8.25 28.05 -1.86
CA THR A 176 8.24 28.57 -3.25
C THR A 176 6.97 29.39 -3.56
N LYS A 177 6.18 29.73 -2.54
CA LYS A 177 4.93 30.47 -2.67
C LYS A 177 5.06 31.84 -2.02
#